data_AF-A0A953W886-F1
#
_entry.id   AF-A0A953W886-F1
#
_cell.length_a   1.000
_cell.length_b   1.000
_cell.length_c   1.000
_cell.angle_alpha   90.00
_cell.angle_beta   90.00
_cell.angle_gamma   90.00
#
_symmetry.space_group_name_H-M   'P 1'
#
loop_
_entity.id
_entity.type
_entity.pdbx_description
1 polymer ?
#
loop_
_entity_poly.entity_id
_entity_poly.type
_entity_poly.pdbx_seq_one_letter_code
_entity_poly.pdbx_strand_id
1 'polypeptide(L)'
;FVWRRVDDRRLRYAVLASAALMTTPYAFYYELAVLLPAVVALAFYAAERNWLAGERPLLGFVLAAPLVLPGAAAPAFPLAFATVFAAFFLAARRALTAAGVTFASAARRVEAGS
;
A
#
# COMPACT_ATOMS: atom_id res chain seq x y z
N PHE A 1 14.36 -2.18 7.26
CA PHE A 1 14.49 -2.93 5.99
C PHE A 1 14.41 -1.99 4.77
N VAL A 2 13.27 -1.34 4.52
CA VAL A 2 13.01 -0.52 3.31
C VAL A 2 14.07 0.57 3.08
N TRP A 3 14.50 1.28 4.13
CA TRP A 3 15.50 2.36 4.05
C TRP A 3 16.89 1.90 3.61
N ARG A 4 17.21 0.60 3.73
CA ARG A 4 18.49 0.02 3.32
C ARG A 4 18.45 -0.66 1.95
N ARG A 5 17.26 -0.92 1.40
CA ARG A 5 17.07 -1.81 0.23
C ARG A 5 16.28 -1.18 -0.92
N VAL A 6 15.52 -0.13 -0.66
CA VAL A 6 14.72 0.58 -1.67
C VAL A 6 15.31 1.96 -1.81
N ASP A 7 15.79 2.34 -2.99
CA ASP A 7 16.43 3.65 -3.20
C ASP A 7 15.42 4.78 -3.48
N ASP A 8 14.23 4.41 -3.94
CA ASP A 8 13.18 5.37 -4.31
C ASP A 8 12.55 6.04 -3.07
N ARG A 9 12.65 7.36 -3.02
CA ARG A 9 12.12 8.19 -1.92
C ARG A 9 10.58 8.17 -1.87
N ARG A 10 9.90 8.02 -3.00
CA ARG A 10 8.43 7.96 -3.10
C ARG A 10 7.91 6.72 -2.39
N LEU A 11 8.58 5.58 -2.59
CA LEU A 11 8.25 4.33 -1.90
C LEU A 11 8.52 4.37 -0.40
N ARG A 12 9.67 4.94 0.00
CA ARG A 12 9.98 5.13 1.43
C ARG A 12 8.92 6.00 2.11
N TYR A 13 8.51 7.09 1.48
CA TYR A 13 7.45 7.96 1.96
C TYR A 13 6.11 7.23 2.05
N ALA A 14 5.71 6.50 1.00
CA ALA A 14 4.44 5.77 1.00
C ALA A 14 4.36 4.70 2.11
N VAL A 15 5.46 3.96 2.33
CA VAL A 15 5.56 2.99 3.43
C VAL A 15 5.51 3.70 4.79
N LEU A 16 6.22 4.83 4.95
CA LEU A 16 6.24 5.57 6.21
C LEU A 16 4.87 6.15 6.56
N ALA A 17 4.22 6.82 5.62
CA ALA A 17 2.92 7.46 5.82
C ALA A 17 1.85 6.44 6.17
N SER A 18 1.80 5.31 5.44
CA SER A 18 0.85 4.24 5.73
C SER A 18 1.13 3.50 7.05
N ALA A 19 2.40 3.27 7.40
CA ALA A 19 2.78 2.66 8.68
C ALA A 19 2.49 3.57 9.88
N ALA A 20 2.75 4.87 9.75
CA ALA A 20 2.43 5.86 10.79
C ALA A 20 0.93 5.84 11.09
N LEU A 21 0.10 5.82 10.05
CA LEU A 21 -1.36 5.75 10.20
C LEU A 21 -1.82 4.42 10.81
N MET A 22 -1.21 3.28 10.46
CA MET A 22 -1.50 2.01 11.13
C MET A 22 -1.18 2.01 12.63
N THR A 23 -0.26 2.86 13.08
CA THR A 23 0.14 2.95 14.49
C THR A 23 -0.85 3.80 15.30
N THR A 24 -1.70 4.60 14.64
CA THR A 24 -2.72 5.38 15.33
C THR A 24 -3.80 4.45 15.89
N PRO A 25 -4.15 4.56 17.19
CA PRO A 25 -5.21 3.74 17.79
C PRO A 25 -6.59 4.04 17.20
N TYR A 26 -6.72 5.18 16.51
CA TYR A 26 -7.93 5.61 15.83
C TYR A 26 -7.57 6.07 14.41
N ALA A 27 -7.80 5.22 13.41
CA ALA A 27 -7.73 5.62 12.01
C ALA A 27 -8.99 6.45 11.68
N PHE A 28 -8.99 7.72 12.06
CA PHE A 28 -10.08 8.64 11.73
C PHE A 28 -10.08 8.95 10.23
N TYR A 29 -11.27 9.18 9.66
CA TYR A 29 -11.44 9.39 8.22
C TYR A 29 -10.63 10.59 7.68
N TYR A 30 -10.37 11.61 8.49
CA TYR A 30 -9.61 12.80 8.09
C TYR A 30 -8.12 12.51 7.92
N GLU A 31 -7.59 11.51 8.63
CA GLU A 31 -6.20 11.08 8.50
C GLU A 31 -5.94 10.41 7.14
N LEU A 32 -6.99 9.95 6.44
CA LEU A 32 -6.86 9.40 5.08
C LEU A 32 -6.39 10.44 4.06
N ALA A 33 -6.55 11.73 4.34
CA ALA A 33 -5.99 12.78 3.50
C ALA A 33 -4.46 12.70 3.41
N VAL A 34 -3.79 12.21 4.46
CA VAL A 34 -2.34 12.00 4.50
C VAL A 34 -1.92 10.87 3.54
N LEU A 35 -2.82 9.94 3.21
CA LEU A 35 -2.56 8.88 2.23
C LEU A 35 -2.62 9.36 0.77
N LEU A 36 -3.33 10.46 0.45
CA LEU A 36 -3.42 10.96 -0.92
C LEU A 36 -2.05 11.10 -1.61
N PRO A 37 -1.08 11.85 -1.04
CA PRO A 37 0.22 12.00 -1.67
C PRO A 37 0.97 10.68 -1.80
N ALA A 38 0.82 9.75 -0.84
CA ALA A 38 1.42 8.43 -0.91
C ALA A 38 0.83 7.56 -2.04
N VAL A 39 -0.49 7.58 -2.19
CA VAL A 39 -1.25 6.88 -3.23
C VAL A 39 -0.90 7.42 -4.61
N VAL A 40 -0.85 8.75 -4.76
CA VAL A 40 -0.45 9.41 -6.01
C VAL A 40 1.00 9.06 -6.36
N ALA A 41 1.91 9.11 -5.39
CA ALA A 41 3.31 8.75 -5.61
C ALA A 41 3.49 7.27 -6.00
N LEU A 42 2.70 6.36 -5.40
CA LEU A 42 2.64 4.95 -5.79
C LEU A 42 2.10 4.76 -7.20
N ALA A 43 1.05 5.49 -7.57
CA ALA A 43 0.46 5.43 -8.90
C ALA A 43 1.44 5.89 -9.99
N PHE A 44 2.15 7.00 -9.77
CA PHE A 44 3.21 7.46 -10.67
C PHE A 44 4.36 6.45 -10.76
N TYR A 45 4.81 5.92 -9.63
CA TYR A 45 5.84 4.89 -9.60
C TYR A 45 5.42 3.61 -10.36
N ALA A 46 4.17 3.19 -10.20
CA ALA A 46 3.62 2.03 -10.91
C ALA A 46 3.45 2.29 -12.41
N ALA A 47 3.14 3.52 -12.82
CA ALA A 47 3.11 3.93 -14.21
C ALA A 47 4.50 3.89 -14.87
N GLU A 48 5.55 4.31 -14.14
CA GLU A 48 6.93 4.30 -14.63
C GLU A 48 7.56 2.89 -14.68
N ARG A 49 7.22 2.00 -13.73
CA ARG A 49 7.87 0.68 -13.55
C ARG A 49 6.98 -0.53 -13.82
N ASN A 50 5.88 -0.34 -14.56
CA ASN A 50 4.80 -1.31 -14.80
C ASN A 50 3.99 -1.66 -13.56
N TRP A 51 2.68 -1.85 -13.74
CA TRP A 51 1.73 -2.20 -12.69
C TRP A 51 1.85 -3.66 -12.25
N LEU A 52 1.71 -3.92 -10.96
CA LEU A 52 1.59 -5.28 -10.41
C LEU A 52 0.14 -5.79 -10.53
N ALA A 53 -0.03 -7.10 -10.58
CA ALA A 53 -1.35 -7.73 -10.62
C ALA A 53 -2.20 -7.32 -9.41
N GLY A 54 -3.41 -6.82 -9.66
CA GLY A 54 -4.35 -6.35 -8.62
C GLY A 54 -4.05 -4.98 -8.01
N GLU A 55 -2.98 -4.29 -8.46
CA GLU A 55 -2.56 -3.01 -7.88
C GLU A 55 -3.51 -1.86 -8.25
N ARG A 56 -4.02 -1.85 -9.49
CA ARG A 56 -4.98 -0.85 -10.00
C ARG A 56 -6.29 -0.80 -9.20
N PRO A 57 -7.05 -1.90 -9.02
CA PRO A 57 -8.30 -1.85 -8.26
C PRO A 57 -8.06 -1.51 -6.79
N LEU A 58 -6.95 -1.95 -6.20
CA LEU A 58 -6.61 -1.62 -4.81
C LEU A 58 -6.27 -0.13 -4.63
N LEU A 59 -5.49 0.46 -5.55
CA LEU A 59 -5.21 1.90 -5.55
C LEU A 59 -6.49 2.71 -5.74
N GLY A 60 -7.38 2.27 -6.64
CA GLY A 60 -8.70 2.87 -6.83
C GLY A 60 -9.55 2.81 -5.56
N PHE A 61 -9.56 1.68 -4.85
CA PHE A 61 -10.24 1.53 -3.57
C PHE A 61 -9.68 2.50 -2.51
N VAL A 62 -8.35 2.58 -2.38
CA VAL A 62 -7.72 3.48 -1.40
C VAL A 62 -8.00 4.95 -1.73
N LEU A 63 -8.03 5.32 -3.01
CA LEU A 63 -8.34 6.68 -3.45
C LEU A 63 -9.82 7.04 -3.28
N ALA A 64 -10.73 6.09 -3.48
CA ALA A 64 -12.18 6.31 -3.36
C ALA A 64 -12.68 6.29 -1.91
N ALA A 65 -11.99 5.60 -1.01
CA ALA A 65 -12.41 5.45 0.38
C ALA A 65 -12.71 6.78 1.13
N PRO A 66 -11.90 7.85 1.02
CA PRO A 66 -12.18 9.13 1.68
C PRO A 66 -13.46 9.81 1.17
N LEU A 67 -13.91 9.52 -0.05
CA LEU A 67 -15.13 10.09 -0.64
C LEU A 67 -16.40 9.38 -0.15
N VAL A 68 -16.30 8.09 0.18
CA VAL A 68 -17.44 7.26 0.58
C VAL A 68 -17.65 7.26 2.10
N LEU A 69 -16.58 7.43 2.87
CA LEU A 69 -16.61 7.41 4.34
C LEU A 69 -17.44 8.51 5.03
N PRO A 70 -17.49 9.79 4.57
CA PRO A 70 -18.22 10.85 5.29
C PRO A 70 -19.76 10.75 5.25
N GLY A 71 -20.33 9.63 4.80
CA GLY A 71 -21.79 9.39 4.80
C GLY A 71 -22.24 8.05 5.39
N ALA A 72 -21.31 7.20 5.85
CA ALA A 72 -21.67 5.90 6.40
C ALA A 72 -21.96 6.03 7.91
N ALA A 73 -23.22 5.88 8.31
CA ALA A 73 -23.59 5.66 9.71
C ALA A 73 -22.73 4.52 10.25
N ALA A 74 -21.95 4.81 11.32
CA ALA A 74 -20.93 3.96 11.95
C ALA A 74 -20.92 2.51 11.42
N PRO A 75 -20.16 2.21 10.35
CA PRO A 75 -20.17 0.87 9.80
C PRO A 75 -19.59 -0.09 10.84
N ALA A 76 -20.24 -1.24 11.03
CA ALA A 76 -19.76 -2.32 11.91
C ALA A 76 -18.33 -2.79 11.54
N PHE A 77 -17.89 -2.49 10.32
CA PHE A 77 -16.54 -2.71 9.84
C PHE A 77 -15.79 -1.37 9.72
N PRO A 78 -14.63 -1.20 10.37
CA PRO A 78 -13.86 0.03 10.30
C PRO A 78 -13.19 0.17 8.93
N LEU A 79 -13.94 0.64 7.94
CA LEU A 79 -13.50 0.82 6.56
C LEU A 79 -12.24 1.69 6.46
N ALA A 80 -12.10 2.71 7.31
CA ALA A 80 -10.90 3.53 7.37
C ALA A 80 -9.64 2.70 7.72
N PHE A 81 -9.74 1.77 8.67
CA PHE A 81 -8.63 0.86 8.97
C PHE A 81 -8.32 -0.05 7.78
N ALA A 82 -9.34 -0.60 7.11
CA ALA A 82 -9.13 -1.43 5.93
C ALA A 82 -8.43 -0.67 4.79
N THR A 83 -8.77 0.61 4.59
CA THR A 83 -8.10 1.50 3.64
C THR A 83 -6.63 1.72 3.99
N VAL A 84 -6.32 1.99 5.25
CA VAL A 84 -4.94 2.18 5.73
C VAL A 84 -4.13 0.89 5.57
N PHE A 85 -4.71 -0.26 5.91
CA PHE A 85 -4.10 -1.58 5.71
C PHE A 85 -3.85 -1.86 4.22
N ALA A 86 -4.80 -1.57 3.34
CA ALA A 86 -4.65 -1.74 1.90
C ALA A 86 -3.54 -0.84 1.34
N ALA A 87 -3.47 0.42 1.79
CA ALA A 87 -2.41 1.35 1.41
C ALA A 87 -1.02 0.87 1.87
N PHE A 88 -0.91 0.40 3.11
CA PHE A 88 0.33 -0.17 3.64
C PHE A 88 0.71 -1.44 2.88
N PHE A 89 -0.24 -2.33 2.62
CA PHE A 89 0.00 -3.55 1.87
C PHE A 89 0.53 -3.26 0.45
N LEU A 90 -0.06 -2.29 -0.26
CA LEU A 90 0.42 -1.84 -1.56
C LEU A 90 1.86 -1.32 -1.48
N ALA A 91 2.11 -0.40 -0.54
CA ALA A 91 3.42 0.21 -0.35
C ALA A 91 4.48 -0.84 0.01
N ALA A 92 4.15 -1.77 0.92
CA ALA A 92 5.03 -2.85 1.35
C ALA A 92 5.29 -3.85 0.22
N ARG A 93 4.26 -4.30 -0.50
CA ARG A 93 4.41 -5.21 -1.64
C ARG A 93 5.33 -4.60 -2.68
N ARG A 94 5.15 -3.32 -3.01
CA ARG A 94 6.03 -2.61 -3.93
C ARG A 94 7.44 -2.45 -3.44
N ALA A 95 7.62 -2.08 -2.18
CA ALA A 95 8.93 -1.93 -1.57
C ALA A 95 9.70 -3.26 -1.56
N LEU A 96 9.01 -4.38 -1.32
CA LEU A 96 9.59 -5.73 -1.35
C LEU A 96 9.99 -6.14 -2.76
N THR A 97 9.13 -5.89 -3.76
CA THR A 97 9.48 -6.13 -5.17
C THR A 97 10.66 -5.26 -5.61
N ALA A 98 10.68 -3.98 -5.24
CA ALA A 98 11.78 -3.05 -5.54
C ALA A 98 13.09 -3.44 -4.84
N ALA A 99 13.00 -4.06 -3.65
CA ALA A 99 14.14 -4.58 -2.90
C ALA A 99 14.67 -5.93 -3.42
N GLY A 100 14.05 -6.50 -4.46
CA GLY A 100 14.43 -7.81 -5.01
C GLY A 100 14.17 -8.98 -4.05
N VAL A 101 13.20 -8.85 -3.14
CA VAL A 101 12.87 -9.94 -2.20
C VAL A 101 12.03 -10.98 -2.92
N THR A 102 12.67 -12.09 -3.28
CA THR A 102 11.97 -13.30 -3.77
C THR A 102 11.61 -14.17 -2.57
N PHE A 103 10.32 -14.37 -2.32
CA PHE A 103 9.87 -15.28 -1.27
C PHE A 103 10.26 -16.73 -1.63
N ALA A 104 10.74 -17.50 -0.65
CA ALA A 104 11.23 -18.86 -0.82
C ALA A 104 10.24 -19.85 -1.47
N SER A 105 8.94 -19.52 -1.48
CA SER A 105 7.92 -20.28 -2.21
C SER A 105 8.11 -20.26 -3.73
N ALA A 106 8.76 -19.24 -4.29
CA ALA A 106 9.11 -19.19 -5.71
C ALA A 106 10.33 -20.07 -6.04
N ALA A 107 11.27 -20.25 -5.10
CA ALA A 107 12.46 -21.09 -5.30
C ALA A 107 12.09 -22.58 -5.43
N ARG A 108 11.13 -23.08 -4.63
CA ARG A 108 10.66 -24.47 -4.73
C ARG A 108 9.98 -24.84 -6.05
N ARG A 109 9.37 -23.88 -6.75
CA ARG A 109 8.77 -24.16 -8.08
C ARG A 109 9.82 -24.36 -9.17
N VAL A 110 11.01 -23.76 -9.01
CA VAL A 110 12.12 -23.96 -9.94
C VAL A 110 12.74 -25.35 -9.76
N GLU A 111 12.87 -25.80 -8.52
CA GLU A 111 13.41 -27.14 -8.20
C GLU A 111 12.44 -28.29 -8.52
N ALA A 112 11.12 -28.06 -8.46
CA ALA A 112 10.12 -29.09 -8.77
C ALA A 112 9.82 -29.25 -10.28
N GLY A 113 10.45 -28.43 -11.13
CA GLY A 113 10.25 -28.43 -12.58
C GLY A 113 11.50 -28.76 -13.40
N SER A 114 12.60 -29.17 -12.75
CA SER A 114 13.87 -29.58 -13.38
C SER A 114 14.07 -31.08 -13.38
#